data_AF-A0A953MTL0-F1
#
_entry.id   AF-A0A953MTL0-F1
#
_cell.length_a   1.000
_cell.length_b   1.000
_cell.length_c   1.000
_cell.angle_alpha   90.00
_cell.angle_beta   90.00
_cell.angle_gamma   90.00
#
_symmetry.space_group_name_H-M   'P 1'
#
loop_
_entity.id
_entity.type
_entity.pdbx_description
1 polymer ?
#
loop_
_entity_poly.entity_id
_entity_poly.type
_entity_poly.pdbx_seq_one_letter_code
_entity_poly.pdbx_strand_id
1 'polypeptide(L)'
;MKKTLLLCFFAAYFIYAQTIPFQYGWPRQGGTDFGLYNSSPTIDDIDNDGIYEISVMESIVTSGSGPMLSCFNRNGSFQPGFPAYITFGSLQSSGSNEISAMGDVNGDGKMEIVFGDENGRIFAFEQNGQQLAGSPFNVGGTKETTTPALVDLNKDSVLEIIITSYERDSPGNNGQLHVLFYNTDHFEEMPGFPIDFGYGSESSPVAGDLDGDDELEIVFISGGNAAQNIYSKIHAIEIDGTYLKGFPLNIAKSSLGSTPSLYD
;
A
#
# COMPACT_ATOMS: atom_id res chain seq x y z
N MET A 1 -14.09 -22.34 -13.92
CA MET A 1 -13.66 -21.92 -12.57
C MET A 1 -14.77 -21.09 -11.94
N LYS A 2 -15.23 -21.44 -10.73
CA LYS A 2 -16.21 -20.62 -9.99
C LYS A 2 -15.44 -19.46 -9.37
N LYS A 3 -15.71 -18.22 -9.79
CA LYS A 3 -15.18 -17.02 -9.15
C LYS A 3 -15.97 -16.80 -7.85
N THR A 4 -15.30 -16.77 -6.72
CA THR A 4 -15.91 -16.41 -5.43
C THR A 4 -15.85 -14.89 -5.29
N LEU A 5 -16.99 -14.26 -5.04
CA LEU A 5 -17.06 -12.83 -4.73
C LEU A 5 -16.97 -12.67 -3.21
N LEU A 6 -15.94 -12.00 -2.72
CA LEU A 6 -15.82 -11.60 -1.31
C LEU A 6 -16.35 -10.18 -1.17
N LEU A 7 -17.33 -9.99 -0.29
CA LEU A 7 -17.91 -8.67 0.03
C LEU A 7 -17.62 -8.36 1.50
N CYS A 8 -16.83 -7.32 1.76
CA CYS A 8 -16.61 -6.79 3.10
C CYS A 8 -17.57 -5.61 3.34
N PHE A 9 -18.34 -5.63 4.44
CA PHE A 9 -19.30 -4.58 4.80
C PHE A 9 -18.91 -3.89 6.12
N PHE A 10 -19.10 -2.57 6.16
CA PHE A 10 -19.06 -1.76 7.38
C PHE A 10 -20.49 -1.47 7.84
N ALA A 11 -20.82 -1.88 9.07
CA ALA A 11 -22.10 -1.66 9.76
C ALA A 11 -23.37 -2.22 9.08
N ALA A 12 -24.31 -2.65 9.92
CA ALA A 12 -25.52 -3.34 9.52
C ALA A 12 -26.42 -2.50 8.60
N TYR A 13 -26.41 -2.79 7.29
CA TYR A 13 -27.56 -2.61 6.41
C TYR A 13 -27.81 -3.88 5.61
N PHE A 14 -29.05 -4.38 5.71
CA PHE A 14 -29.52 -5.56 5.01
C PHE A 14 -29.42 -5.36 3.50
N ILE A 15 -28.45 -6.01 2.86
CA ILE A 15 -28.57 -6.32 1.44
C ILE A 15 -29.42 -7.58 1.36
N TYR A 16 -30.63 -7.42 0.83
CA TYR A 16 -31.48 -8.54 0.43
C TYR A 16 -30.90 -9.18 -0.83
N ALA A 17 -29.74 -9.82 -0.71
CA ALA A 17 -29.22 -10.73 -1.73
C ALA A 17 -29.75 -12.12 -1.37
N GLN A 18 -30.82 -12.54 -2.03
CA GLN A 18 -31.25 -13.94 -1.97
C GLN A 18 -30.13 -14.80 -2.57
N THR A 19 -29.35 -15.39 -1.66
CA THR A 19 -28.46 -16.54 -1.87
C THR A 19 -27.17 -16.32 -2.68
N ILE A 20 -26.24 -15.54 -2.13
CA ILE A 20 -24.82 -15.90 -2.29
C ILE A 20 -24.55 -16.97 -1.23
N PRO A 21 -24.22 -18.23 -1.58
CA PRO A 21 -23.90 -19.24 -0.58
C PRO A 21 -22.65 -18.80 0.18
N PHE A 22 -22.76 -18.67 1.50
CA PHE A 22 -21.62 -18.42 2.38
C PHE A 22 -20.56 -19.51 2.17
N GLN A 23 -19.29 -19.11 2.05
CA GLN A 23 -18.18 -20.06 2.10
C GLN A 23 -17.99 -20.50 3.55
N TYR A 24 -17.79 -21.81 3.78
CA TYR A 24 -17.48 -22.33 5.12
C TYR A 24 -16.28 -21.57 5.71
N GLY A 25 -16.44 -21.03 6.92
CA GLY A 25 -15.44 -20.16 7.56
C GLY A 25 -15.72 -18.67 7.46
N TRP A 26 -16.66 -18.24 6.61
CA TRP A 26 -16.98 -16.84 6.35
C TRP A 26 -18.46 -16.51 6.60
N PRO A 27 -18.81 -15.29 7.07
CA PRO A 27 -17.93 -14.15 7.34
C PRO A 27 -17.06 -14.32 8.59
N ARG A 28 -15.88 -13.68 8.60
CA ARG A 28 -15.03 -13.52 9.80
C ARG A 28 -15.08 -12.07 10.27
N GLN A 29 -15.19 -11.90 11.58
CA GLN A 29 -14.90 -10.63 12.22
C GLN A 29 -13.39 -10.51 12.39
N GLY A 30 -12.84 -9.37 11.97
CA GLY A 30 -11.51 -8.94 12.37
C GLY A 30 -11.50 -8.47 13.82
N GLY A 31 -10.52 -8.93 14.60
CA GLY A 31 -10.25 -8.40 15.95
C GLY A 31 -11.26 -8.80 17.02
N THR A 32 -10.96 -8.42 18.27
CA THR A 32 -11.82 -8.68 19.43
C THR A 32 -12.80 -7.55 19.75
N ASP A 33 -12.64 -6.37 19.12
CA ASP A 33 -13.38 -5.14 19.43
C ASP A 33 -13.78 -4.39 18.16
N PHE A 34 -14.61 -3.36 18.32
CA PHE A 34 -14.99 -2.44 17.24
C PHE A 34 -13.75 -1.62 16.79
N GLY A 35 -12.99 -2.15 15.84
CA GLY A 35 -11.93 -1.41 15.17
C GLY A 35 -12.50 -0.11 14.58
N LEU A 36 -11.83 1.02 14.84
CA LEU A 36 -12.28 2.32 14.30
C LEU A 36 -11.93 2.46 12.82
N TYR A 37 -10.91 1.72 12.35
CA TYR A 37 -10.39 1.80 10.99
C TYR A 37 -9.97 0.41 10.49
N ASN A 38 -10.34 0.10 9.24
CA ASN A 38 -9.95 -1.14 8.55
C ASN A 38 -9.42 -0.79 7.16
N SER A 39 -8.34 -1.45 6.73
CA SER A 39 -7.87 -1.37 5.35
C SER A 39 -8.79 -2.15 4.40
N SER A 40 -8.63 -1.94 3.10
CA SER A 40 -9.14 -2.93 2.12
C SER A 40 -8.45 -4.28 2.35
N PRO A 41 -9.16 -5.41 2.19
CA PRO A 41 -8.54 -6.73 2.25
C PRO A 41 -7.65 -6.96 1.03
N THR A 42 -6.57 -7.72 1.22
CA THR A 42 -5.73 -8.24 0.13
C THR A 42 -5.79 -9.75 0.08
N ILE A 43 -5.61 -10.31 -1.11
CA ILE A 43 -5.71 -11.75 -1.36
C ILE A 43 -4.45 -12.18 -2.10
N ASP A 44 -3.68 -13.08 -1.49
CA ASP A 44 -2.47 -13.66 -2.09
C ASP A 44 -2.08 -14.95 -1.35
N ASP A 45 -1.19 -15.72 -1.97
CA ASP A 45 -0.70 -17.02 -1.49
C ASP A 45 0.53 -16.77 -0.62
N ILE A 46 0.29 -16.46 0.66
CA ILE A 46 1.34 -15.97 1.56
C ILE A 46 2.32 -17.05 1.98
N ASP A 47 1.88 -18.31 2.01
CA ASP A 47 2.70 -19.46 2.38
C ASP A 47 3.13 -20.33 1.19
N ASN A 48 2.81 -19.87 -0.03
CA ASN A 48 3.18 -20.48 -1.31
C ASN A 48 2.68 -21.94 -1.45
N ASP A 49 1.49 -22.22 -0.92
CA ASP A 49 0.86 -23.54 -0.96
C ASP A 49 -0.11 -23.73 -2.15
N GLY A 50 -0.32 -22.67 -2.94
CA GLY A 50 -1.24 -22.59 -4.07
C GLY A 50 -2.67 -22.22 -3.67
N ILE A 51 -2.93 -21.88 -2.41
CA ILE A 51 -4.22 -21.45 -1.86
C ILE A 51 -4.06 -20.01 -1.37
N TYR A 52 -4.99 -19.16 -1.79
CA TYR A 52 -4.94 -17.75 -1.40
C TYR A 52 -5.52 -17.51 0.00
N GLU A 53 -4.78 -16.72 0.78
CA GLU A 53 -5.17 -16.15 2.06
C GLU A 53 -5.83 -14.78 1.90
N ILE A 54 -6.42 -14.28 2.99
CA ILE A 54 -6.98 -12.95 3.07
C ILE A 54 -6.28 -12.19 4.20
N SER A 55 -5.66 -11.07 3.87
CA SER A 55 -4.98 -10.18 4.82
C SER A 55 -5.76 -8.88 5.00
N VAL A 56 -5.88 -8.40 6.24
CA VAL A 56 -6.59 -7.17 6.61
C VAL A 56 -5.85 -6.46 7.73
N MET A 57 -5.70 -5.14 7.62
CA MET A 57 -5.23 -4.30 8.71
C MET A 57 -6.40 -3.75 9.51
N GLU A 58 -6.30 -3.83 10.84
CA GLU A 58 -7.32 -3.38 11.78
C GLU A 58 -6.69 -2.43 12.79
N SER A 59 -7.31 -1.29 13.08
CA SER A 59 -6.81 -0.35 14.10
C SER A 59 -7.79 -0.20 15.28
N ILE A 60 -7.25 -0.31 16.49
CA ILE A 60 -7.96 -0.13 17.77
C ILE A 60 -7.53 1.21 18.38
N VAL A 61 -8.49 2.07 18.74
CA VAL A 61 -8.23 3.34 19.47
C VAL A 61 -8.82 3.31 20.88
N THR A 62 -8.93 2.13 21.49
CA THR A 62 -9.20 2.01 22.94
C THR A 62 -7.93 1.58 23.65
N SER A 63 -7.53 2.40 24.62
CA SER A 63 -6.28 2.39 25.40
C SER A 63 -5.59 1.02 25.55
N GLY A 64 -4.46 0.85 24.84
CA GLY A 64 -3.44 -0.15 25.16
C GLY A 64 -3.08 -1.13 24.03
N SER A 65 -3.93 -1.28 23.02
CA SER A 65 -3.66 -2.16 21.88
C SER A 65 -3.37 -1.33 20.64
N GLY A 66 -2.21 -1.55 20.02
CA GLY A 66 -1.88 -1.01 18.71
C GLY A 66 -2.76 -1.60 17.60
N PRO A 67 -2.60 -1.14 16.35
CA PRO A 67 -3.11 -1.83 15.17
C PRO A 67 -2.69 -3.30 15.14
N MET A 68 -3.42 -4.06 14.34
CA MET A 68 -3.26 -5.49 14.21
C MET A 68 -3.37 -5.86 12.74
N LEU A 69 -2.41 -6.64 12.26
CA LEU A 69 -2.47 -7.28 10.97
C LEU A 69 -3.06 -8.68 11.16
N SER A 70 -4.21 -8.92 10.54
CA SER A 70 -4.87 -10.22 10.51
C SER A 70 -4.60 -10.90 9.17
N CYS A 71 -4.26 -12.18 9.18
CA CYS A 71 -4.19 -13.02 7.98
C CYS A 71 -5.00 -14.30 8.20
N PHE A 72 -5.92 -14.57 7.29
CA PHE A 72 -6.85 -15.69 7.35
C PHE A 72 -6.60 -16.67 6.21
N ASN A 73 -6.48 -17.95 6.56
CA ASN A 73 -6.62 -19.06 5.64
C ASN A 73 -7.98 -18.99 4.92
N ARG A 74 -8.08 -19.64 3.76
CA ARG A 74 -9.34 -19.79 3.01
C ARG A 74 -10.54 -20.29 3.84
N ASN A 75 -10.29 -21.11 4.88
CA ASN A 75 -11.31 -21.66 5.79
C ASN A 75 -11.65 -20.72 6.98
N GLY A 76 -11.05 -19.53 7.01
CA GLY A 76 -11.20 -18.52 8.05
C GLY A 76 -10.37 -18.76 9.32
N SER A 77 -9.50 -19.77 9.43
CA SER A 77 -8.54 -19.84 10.54
C SER A 77 -7.41 -18.83 10.35
N PHE A 78 -6.82 -18.34 11.44
CA PHE A 78 -5.60 -17.52 11.31
C PHE A 78 -4.46 -18.33 10.71
N GLN A 79 -3.66 -17.68 9.86
CA GLN A 79 -2.35 -18.20 9.49
C GLN A 79 -1.42 -18.22 10.73
N PRO A 80 -0.48 -19.18 10.85
CA PRO A 80 0.49 -19.20 11.93
C PRO A 80 1.24 -17.87 12.05
N GLY A 81 1.30 -17.30 13.25
CA GLY A 81 1.94 -16.00 13.50
C GLY A 81 0.98 -14.81 13.45
N PHE A 82 -0.26 -15.01 12.99
CA PHE A 82 -1.31 -14.00 12.99
C PHE A 82 -2.35 -14.25 14.09
N PRO A 83 -3.01 -13.19 14.58
CA PRO A 83 -2.76 -11.79 14.23
C PRO A 83 -1.44 -11.23 14.80
N ALA A 84 -0.80 -10.34 14.04
CA ALA A 84 0.44 -9.68 14.42
C ALA A 84 0.14 -8.26 14.94
N TYR A 85 0.65 -7.91 16.12
CA TYR A 85 0.50 -6.58 16.69
C TYR A 85 1.58 -5.64 16.15
N ILE A 86 1.19 -4.49 15.61
CA ILE A 86 2.15 -3.49 15.14
C ILE A 86 2.32 -2.43 16.22
N THR A 87 3.56 -2.19 16.63
CA THR A 87 3.87 -1.18 17.65
C THR A 87 3.93 0.20 16.99
N PHE A 88 2.86 0.97 17.11
CA PHE A 88 2.86 2.38 16.71
C PHE A 88 3.50 3.29 17.77
N GLY A 89 4.09 4.40 17.31
CA GLY A 89 4.39 5.54 18.18
C GLY A 89 3.10 6.27 18.57
N SER A 90 3.19 7.13 19.59
CA SER A 90 2.10 8.04 19.93
C SER A 90 1.89 9.01 18.76
N LEU A 91 0.76 8.91 18.07
CA LEU A 91 0.12 9.83 17.10
C LEU A 91 -0.47 8.99 15.95
N GLN A 92 -1.72 8.56 16.13
CA GLN A 92 -2.62 8.35 15.01
C GLN A 92 -3.91 9.11 15.33
N SER A 93 -4.31 10.00 14.43
CA SER A 93 -5.53 10.79 14.59
C SER A 93 -6.50 10.67 13.42
N SER A 94 -6.10 10.10 12.28
CA SER A 94 -6.95 10.01 11.08
C SER A 94 -7.25 8.59 10.58
N GLY A 95 -6.50 7.57 10.98
CA GLY A 95 -6.88 6.18 10.73
C GLY A 95 -6.90 5.72 9.26
N SER A 96 -6.09 6.32 8.39
CA SER A 96 -5.82 5.75 7.07
C SER A 96 -4.69 4.71 7.20
N ASN A 97 -5.07 3.44 7.31
CA ASN A 97 -4.17 2.33 6.97
C ASN A 97 -4.50 1.95 5.53
N GLU A 98 -3.71 2.49 4.61
CA GLU A 98 -3.89 2.22 3.20
C GLU A 98 -3.41 0.80 2.88
N ILE A 99 -3.98 0.26 1.81
CA ILE A 99 -4.02 -1.16 1.45
C ILE A 99 -2.62 -1.78 1.55
N SER A 100 -2.51 -3.01 2.07
CA SER A 100 -1.24 -3.72 2.06
C SER A 100 -0.94 -4.24 0.66
N ALA A 101 0.33 -4.20 0.24
CA ALA A 101 0.80 -4.96 -0.90
C ALA A 101 1.50 -6.23 -0.41
N MET A 102 1.56 -7.27 -1.24
CA MET A 102 2.29 -8.49 -0.94
C MET A 102 3.26 -8.83 -2.06
N GLY A 103 4.46 -9.26 -1.68
CA GLY A 103 5.57 -9.46 -2.61
C GLY A 103 6.84 -9.90 -1.90
N ASP A 104 7.69 -10.66 -2.60
CA ASP A 104 9.05 -10.99 -2.15
C ASP A 104 9.95 -9.76 -2.30
N VAL A 105 10.07 -9.00 -1.22
CA VAL A 105 10.85 -7.75 -1.21
C VAL A 105 12.26 -7.95 -0.66
N ASN A 106 12.56 -9.11 -0.07
CA ASN A 106 13.87 -9.43 0.49
C ASN A 106 14.66 -10.48 -0.33
N GLY A 107 14.04 -11.08 -1.35
CA GLY A 107 14.64 -12.07 -2.26
C GLY A 107 14.76 -13.47 -1.68
N ASP A 108 14.02 -13.81 -0.61
CA ASP A 108 14.11 -15.11 0.07
C ASP A 108 13.14 -16.17 -0.49
N GLY A 109 12.29 -15.77 -1.46
CA GLY A 109 11.30 -16.62 -2.11
C GLY A 109 9.97 -16.74 -1.36
N LYS A 110 9.76 -15.94 -0.31
CA LYS A 110 8.47 -15.82 0.40
C LYS A 110 7.92 -14.41 0.24
N MET A 111 6.62 -14.28 0.46
CA MET A 111 5.94 -13.01 0.34
C MET A 111 5.98 -12.27 1.68
N GLU A 112 6.34 -10.98 1.62
CA GLU A 112 6.15 -10.05 2.73
C GLU A 112 4.87 -9.24 2.53
N ILE A 113 4.27 -8.84 3.64
CA ILE A 113 3.17 -7.87 3.69
C ILE A 113 3.77 -6.48 3.90
N VAL A 114 3.58 -5.57 2.94
CA VAL A 114 4.10 -4.21 2.96
C VAL A 114 2.97 -3.19 3.08
N PHE A 115 3.11 -2.20 3.96
CA PHE A 115 2.14 -1.11 4.10
C PHE A 115 2.79 0.15 4.67
N GLY A 116 2.24 1.31 4.34
CA GLY A 116 2.62 2.59 4.91
C GLY A 116 1.71 3.02 6.07
N ASP A 117 2.20 3.90 6.92
CA ASP A 117 1.40 4.59 7.94
C ASP A 117 1.35 6.12 7.72
N GLU A 118 0.52 6.79 8.53
CA GLU A 118 0.31 8.25 8.50
C GLU A 118 1.51 9.09 8.97
N ASN A 119 2.58 8.45 9.44
CA ASN A 119 3.80 9.10 9.91
C ASN A 119 4.98 8.85 8.96
N GLY A 120 4.72 8.43 7.72
CA GLY A 120 5.74 8.14 6.73
C GLY A 120 6.57 6.89 7.06
N ARG A 121 6.04 5.96 7.87
CA ARG A 121 6.71 4.69 8.17
C ARG A 121 6.18 3.61 7.23
N ILE A 122 7.09 2.94 6.54
CA ILE A 122 6.80 1.82 5.65
C ILE A 122 7.22 0.55 6.38
N PHE A 123 6.25 -0.30 6.66
CA PHE A 123 6.43 -1.56 7.34
C PHE A 123 6.44 -2.70 6.34
N ALA A 124 7.34 -3.65 6.56
CA ALA A 124 7.30 -4.99 5.96
C ALA A 124 7.20 -6.06 7.06
N PHE A 125 6.35 -7.06 6.84
CA PHE A 125 6.14 -8.20 7.73
C PHE A 125 6.29 -9.50 6.96
N GLU A 126 7.02 -10.43 7.55
CA GLU A 126 7.20 -11.81 7.10
C GLU A 126 5.87 -12.58 7.16
N GLN A 127 5.76 -13.66 6.39
CA GLN A 127 4.61 -14.60 6.43
C GLN A 127 4.33 -15.21 7.81
N ASN A 128 5.28 -15.16 8.75
CA ASN A 128 5.11 -15.66 10.12
C ASN A 128 4.68 -14.56 11.12
N GLY A 129 4.29 -13.38 10.62
CA GLY A 129 3.86 -12.24 11.42
C GLY A 129 4.99 -11.51 12.14
N GLN A 130 6.26 -11.88 11.94
CA GLN A 130 7.38 -11.10 12.42
C GLN A 130 7.63 -9.90 11.50
N GLN A 131 8.04 -8.79 12.08
CA GLN A 131 8.48 -7.63 11.29
C GLN A 131 9.82 -7.96 10.61
N LEU A 132 9.92 -7.69 9.31
CA LEU A 132 11.15 -7.90 8.54
C LEU A 132 12.30 -7.08 9.13
N ALA A 133 13.52 -7.59 9.09
CA ALA A 133 14.68 -6.84 9.58
C ALA A 133 14.82 -5.50 8.83
N GLY A 134 15.09 -4.42 9.58
CA GLY A 134 15.23 -3.06 9.03
C GLY A 134 13.91 -2.33 8.72
N SER A 135 12.77 -2.99 8.89
CA SER A 135 11.45 -2.34 8.95
C SER A 135 11.26 -1.69 10.35
N PRO A 136 10.51 -0.57 10.47
CA PRO A 136 10.01 0.23 9.36
C PRO A 136 11.10 1.11 8.74
N PHE A 137 11.01 1.34 7.44
CA PHE A 137 11.69 2.45 6.79
C PHE A 137 10.94 3.74 7.05
N ASN A 138 11.62 4.86 7.32
CA ASN A 138 10.98 6.14 7.59
C ASN A 138 11.29 7.14 6.47
N VAL A 139 10.28 7.52 5.70
CA VAL A 139 10.38 8.52 4.61
C VAL A 139 10.47 9.98 5.12
N GLY A 140 10.46 10.17 6.44
CA GLY A 140 10.65 11.43 7.14
C GLY A 140 9.39 12.29 7.23
N GLY A 141 9.24 13.04 8.33
CA GLY A 141 8.13 13.98 8.56
C GLY A 141 6.83 13.33 9.06
N THR A 142 5.75 14.12 9.11
CA THR A 142 4.38 13.62 9.30
C THR A 142 3.73 13.51 7.93
N LYS A 143 3.93 12.37 7.27
CA LYS A 143 3.48 12.16 5.90
C LYS A 143 2.48 11.02 5.83
N GLU A 144 1.36 11.27 5.16
CA GLU A 144 0.51 10.19 4.68
C GLU A 144 1.21 9.49 3.54
N THR A 145 1.02 8.18 3.45
CA THR A 145 1.62 7.34 2.43
C THR A 145 0.54 6.56 1.70
N THR A 146 0.73 6.40 0.40
CA THR A 146 -0.23 5.66 -0.42
C THR A 146 -0.10 4.15 -0.26
N THR A 147 -1.04 3.40 -0.82
CA THR A 147 -0.82 1.95 -1.05
C THR A 147 0.49 1.75 -1.83
N PRO A 148 1.41 0.89 -1.36
CA PRO A 148 2.63 0.59 -2.09
C PRO A 148 2.35 -0.20 -3.37
N ALA A 149 3.14 0.03 -4.43
CA ALA A 149 3.28 -0.91 -5.52
C ALA A 149 4.57 -1.72 -5.32
N LEU A 150 4.49 -3.03 -5.52
CA LEU A 150 5.65 -3.94 -5.43
C LEU A 150 5.95 -4.47 -6.82
N VAL A 151 7.12 -4.13 -7.36
CA VAL A 151 7.49 -4.40 -8.75
C VAL A 151 8.99 -4.65 -8.82
N ASP A 152 9.41 -5.65 -9.59
CA ASP A 152 10.81 -5.85 -9.97
C ASP A 152 11.17 -4.78 -11.02
N LEU A 153 11.57 -3.60 -10.54
CA LEU A 153 11.81 -2.42 -11.36
C LEU A 153 13.18 -2.55 -12.04
N ASN A 154 14.17 -3.07 -11.30
CA ASN A 154 15.56 -3.18 -11.75
C ASN A 154 15.90 -4.51 -12.44
N LYS A 155 14.96 -5.46 -12.51
CA LYS A 155 15.09 -6.82 -13.10
C LYS A 155 16.07 -7.74 -12.38
N ASP A 156 16.25 -7.60 -11.08
CA ASP A 156 17.09 -8.47 -10.26
C ASP A 156 16.32 -9.62 -9.58
N SER A 157 15.01 -9.74 -9.86
CA SER A 157 14.10 -10.73 -9.27
C SER A 157 13.76 -10.50 -7.80
N VAL A 158 14.08 -9.33 -7.24
CA VAL A 158 13.59 -8.84 -5.94
C VAL A 158 12.66 -7.66 -6.21
N LEU A 159 11.54 -7.59 -5.48
CA LEU A 159 10.59 -6.51 -5.71
C LEU A 159 11.02 -5.22 -4.97
N GLU A 160 11.04 -4.11 -5.70
CA GLU A 160 11.11 -2.77 -5.13
C GLU A 160 9.76 -2.32 -4.56
N ILE A 161 9.81 -1.48 -3.52
CA ILE A 161 8.64 -0.82 -2.93
C ILE A 161 8.54 0.59 -3.50
N ILE A 162 7.50 0.84 -4.29
CA ILE A 162 7.19 2.16 -4.85
C ILE A 162 6.03 2.78 -4.05
N ILE A 163 6.23 3.98 -3.52
CA ILE A 163 5.20 4.63 -2.70
C ILE A 163 5.28 6.14 -2.82
N THR A 164 4.11 6.80 -2.84
CA THR A 164 4.05 8.26 -2.72
C THR A 164 3.73 8.64 -1.28
N SER A 165 4.32 9.73 -0.83
CA SER A 165 4.05 10.30 0.48
C SER A 165 3.74 11.78 0.35
N TYR A 166 2.95 12.35 1.27
CA TYR A 166 2.76 13.80 1.32
C TYR A 166 2.44 14.32 2.71
N GLU A 167 2.88 15.54 3.00
CA GLU A 167 2.53 16.23 4.26
C GLU A 167 1.12 16.84 4.18
N ARG A 168 0.08 16.05 4.47
CA ARG A 168 -1.33 16.48 4.43
C ARG A 168 -1.60 17.79 5.19
N ASP A 169 -0.98 17.94 6.35
CA ASP A 169 -1.28 19.04 7.28
C ASP A 169 -0.41 20.28 7.02
N SER A 170 0.52 20.24 6.06
CA SER A 170 1.38 21.35 5.68
C SER A 170 0.81 22.14 4.50
N PRO A 171 0.87 23.49 4.51
CA PRO A 171 0.46 24.29 3.36
C PRO A 171 1.33 23.97 2.14
N GLY A 172 0.74 23.31 1.14
CA GLY A 172 1.41 22.89 -0.09
C GLY A 172 1.44 21.38 -0.31
N ASN A 173 1.02 20.58 0.68
CA ASN A 173 0.92 19.12 0.58
C ASN A 173 2.17 18.50 -0.05
N ASN A 174 3.38 18.81 0.46
CA ASN A 174 4.60 18.46 -0.26
C ASN A 174 4.72 16.94 -0.46
N GLY A 175 4.59 16.53 -1.72
CA GLY A 175 4.48 15.16 -2.18
C GLY A 175 5.81 14.65 -2.71
N GLN A 176 6.15 13.44 -2.31
CA GLN A 176 7.40 12.76 -2.64
C GLN A 176 7.14 11.36 -3.16
N LEU A 177 7.85 10.98 -4.23
CA LEU A 177 7.91 9.60 -4.70
C LEU A 177 9.15 8.94 -4.09
N HIS A 178 8.94 7.79 -3.48
CA HIS A 178 9.97 6.93 -2.89
C HIS A 178 10.02 5.62 -3.65
N VAL A 179 11.24 5.10 -3.82
CA VAL A 179 11.45 3.76 -4.38
C VAL A 179 12.50 3.08 -3.53
N LEU A 180 12.09 2.03 -2.81
CA LEU A 180 12.94 1.36 -1.86
C LEU A 180 13.32 -0.03 -2.36
N PHE A 181 14.57 -0.41 -2.13
CA PHE A 181 15.04 -1.77 -2.31
C PHE A 181 15.55 -2.33 -0.98
N TYR A 182 15.54 -3.65 -0.83
CA TYR A 182 16.05 -4.31 0.36
C TYR A 182 17.53 -4.67 0.21
N ASN A 183 18.37 -4.07 1.04
CA ASN A 183 19.80 -4.37 1.08
C ASN A 183 20.15 -5.18 2.32
N THR A 184 20.22 -6.51 2.16
CA THR A 184 20.67 -7.50 3.16
C THR A 184 19.84 -7.57 4.45
N ASP A 185 19.75 -6.48 5.21
CA ASP A 185 19.08 -6.40 6.51
C ASP A 185 18.30 -5.08 6.73
N HIS A 186 18.24 -4.21 5.72
CA HIS A 186 17.50 -2.94 5.78
C HIS A 186 17.04 -2.44 4.42
N PHE A 187 16.05 -1.54 4.43
CA PHE A 187 15.60 -0.83 3.24
C PHE A 187 16.47 0.41 2.97
N GLU A 188 16.75 0.66 1.70
CA GLU A 188 17.43 1.85 1.19
C GLU A 188 16.62 2.47 0.05
N GLU A 189 16.76 3.78 -0.18
CA GLU A 189 16.22 4.42 -1.38
C GLU A 189 17.06 4.07 -2.60
N MET A 190 16.41 3.81 -3.73
CA MET A 190 17.07 3.67 -5.00
C MET A 190 17.79 4.97 -5.40
N PRO A 191 18.91 4.89 -6.15
CA PRO A 191 19.56 6.07 -6.69
C PRO A 191 18.59 6.93 -7.51
N GLY A 192 18.53 8.22 -7.22
CA GLY A 192 17.60 9.16 -7.87
C GLY A 192 16.36 9.50 -7.03
N PHE A 193 16.13 8.78 -5.93
CA PHE A 193 14.98 8.97 -5.03
C PHE A 193 15.40 9.49 -3.65
N PRO A 194 14.48 10.15 -2.90
CA PRO A 194 13.12 10.49 -3.29
C PRO A 194 13.03 11.69 -4.25
N ILE A 195 11.92 11.76 -4.99
CA ILE A 195 11.62 12.87 -5.91
C ILE A 195 10.50 13.73 -5.35
N ASP A 196 10.77 15.01 -5.15
CA ASP A 196 9.72 16.00 -4.88
C ASP A 196 8.89 16.28 -6.14
N PHE A 197 7.59 16.00 -6.09
CA PHE A 197 6.68 16.21 -7.22
C PHE A 197 5.66 17.33 -6.98
N GLY A 198 5.69 17.97 -5.81
CA GLY A 198 4.88 19.14 -5.48
C GLY A 198 3.61 18.75 -4.75
N TYR A 199 2.43 19.16 -5.23
CA TYR A 199 1.19 18.99 -4.48
C TYR A 199 0.76 17.52 -4.45
N GLY A 200 0.92 16.86 -3.31
CA GLY A 200 0.59 15.47 -3.00
C GLY A 200 -0.85 15.07 -3.28
N SER A 201 -1.07 13.77 -3.46
CA SER A 201 -2.40 13.16 -3.48
C SER A 201 -2.35 11.72 -2.97
N GLU A 202 -3.52 11.13 -2.73
CA GLU A 202 -3.70 9.72 -2.36
C GLU A 202 -3.54 8.75 -3.56
N SER A 203 -2.97 9.20 -4.69
CA SER A 203 -2.76 8.35 -5.87
C SER A 203 -1.66 7.32 -5.63
N SER A 204 -2.03 6.05 -5.56
CA SER A 204 -1.03 4.98 -5.51
C SER A 204 -0.24 4.93 -6.82
N PRO A 205 1.08 4.66 -6.78
CA PRO A 205 1.89 4.49 -7.98
C PRO A 205 1.56 3.16 -8.67
N VAL A 206 1.85 3.08 -9.97
CA VAL A 206 1.87 1.85 -10.77
C VAL A 206 3.12 1.87 -11.64
N ALA A 207 3.57 0.71 -12.12
CA ALA A 207 4.69 0.63 -13.05
C ALA A 207 4.31 -0.17 -14.30
N GLY A 208 4.93 0.17 -15.42
CA GLY A 208 4.74 -0.49 -16.71
C GLY A 208 5.69 0.09 -17.76
N ASP A 209 5.99 -0.65 -18.82
CA ASP A 209 6.75 -0.15 -19.96
C ASP A 209 5.82 0.77 -20.80
N LEU A 210 6.08 2.09 -20.78
CA LEU A 210 5.28 3.07 -21.52
C LEU A 210 5.89 3.47 -22.86
N ASP A 211 7.18 3.22 -23.08
CA ASP A 211 7.88 3.70 -24.27
C ASP A 211 8.46 2.60 -25.18
N GLY A 212 8.33 1.35 -24.76
CA GLY A 212 8.66 0.13 -25.50
C GLY A 212 10.14 -0.24 -25.43
N ASP A 213 10.88 0.21 -24.42
CA ASP A 213 12.29 -0.08 -24.23
C ASP A 213 12.58 -1.29 -23.31
N ASP A 214 11.51 -1.97 -22.84
CA ASP A 214 11.54 -3.08 -21.89
C ASP A 214 11.92 -2.67 -20.45
N GLU A 215 12.26 -1.41 -20.17
CA GLU A 215 12.32 -0.89 -18.78
C GLU A 215 10.91 -0.48 -18.32
N LEU A 216 10.70 -0.36 -17.01
CA LEU A 216 9.39 -0.01 -16.46
C LEU A 216 9.44 1.41 -15.90
N GLU A 217 8.45 2.24 -16.27
CA GLU A 217 8.32 3.58 -15.72
C GLU A 217 7.23 3.64 -14.66
N ILE A 218 7.47 4.47 -13.66
CA ILE A 218 6.59 4.68 -12.53
C ILE A 218 5.59 5.79 -12.87
N VAL A 219 4.30 5.46 -12.82
CA VAL A 219 3.20 6.36 -13.12
C VAL A 219 2.37 6.63 -11.86
N PHE A 220 2.12 7.91 -11.59
CA PHE A 220 1.28 8.35 -10.48
C PHE A 220 0.69 9.74 -10.76
N ILE A 221 -0.27 10.17 -9.94
CA ILE A 221 -0.94 11.45 -10.09
C ILE A 221 -0.65 12.38 -8.90
N SER A 222 -0.25 13.61 -9.17
CA SER A 222 -0.19 14.68 -8.16
C SER A 222 -1.54 15.38 -8.04
N GLY A 223 -1.83 15.89 -6.86
CA GLY A 223 -3.00 16.72 -6.61
C GLY A 223 -2.86 18.11 -7.22
N GLY A 224 -3.91 18.91 -7.07
CA GLY A 224 -4.00 20.25 -7.65
C GLY A 224 -4.93 21.14 -6.84
N ASN A 225 -4.81 22.44 -7.04
CA ASN A 225 -5.53 23.43 -6.23
C ASN A 225 -5.95 24.63 -7.08
N ALA A 226 -7.26 24.75 -7.31
CA ALA A 226 -7.83 25.81 -8.15
C ALA A 226 -7.56 27.20 -7.58
N ALA A 227 -7.66 27.36 -6.26
CA ALA A 227 -7.46 28.64 -5.59
C ALA A 227 -6.00 29.12 -5.69
N GLN A 228 -5.06 28.18 -5.71
CA GLN A 228 -3.62 28.45 -5.84
C GLN A 228 -3.11 28.34 -7.29
N ASN A 229 -3.99 28.10 -8.27
CA ASN A 229 -3.64 27.90 -9.67
C ASN A 229 -2.65 26.74 -9.91
N ILE A 230 -2.74 25.68 -9.09
CA ILE A 230 -1.91 24.48 -9.18
C ILE A 230 -2.66 23.42 -9.97
N TYR A 231 -2.02 22.85 -10.99
CA TYR A 231 -2.54 21.73 -11.76
C TYR A 231 -2.15 20.40 -11.11
N SER A 232 -3.11 19.50 -11.02
CA SER A 232 -2.89 18.05 -10.91
C SER A 232 -2.19 17.57 -12.17
N LYS A 233 -1.27 16.63 -12.00
CA LYS A 233 -0.42 16.15 -13.06
C LYS A 233 -0.35 14.63 -13.10
N ILE A 234 -0.23 14.07 -14.29
CA ILE A 234 0.28 12.71 -14.47
C ILE A 234 1.79 12.80 -14.50
N HIS A 235 2.45 11.99 -13.69
CA HIS A 235 3.88 11.79 -13.68
C HIS A 235 4.18 10.43 -14.30
N ALA A 236 5.25 10.35 -15.10
CA ALA A 236 5.87 9.11 -15.52
C ALA A 236 7.38 9.30 -15.30
N ILE A 237 7.97 8.42 -14.50
CA ILE A 237 9.33 8.55 -13.98
C ILE A 237 10.12 7.29 -14.33
N GLU A 238 11.30 7.48 -14.91
CA GLU A 238 12.27 6.43 -15.20
C GLU A 238 12.83 5.82 -13.92
N ILE A 239 13.37 4.61 -13.99
CA ILE A 239 14.04 3.95 -12.86
C ILE A 239 15.21 4.76 -12.27
N ASP A 240 15.84 5.64 -13.06
CA ASP A 240 16.93 6.52 -12.60
C ASP A 240 16.44 7.81 -11.91
N GLY A 241 15.13 7.97 -11.80
CA GLY A 241 14.46 9.11 -11.19
C GLY A 241 14.28 10.31 -12.12
N THR A 242 14.62 10.19 -13.41
CA THR A 242 14.32 11.23 -14.40
C THR A 242 12.89 11.13 -14.93
N TYR A 243 12.38 12.20 -15.54
CA TYR A 243 11.04 12.18 -16.14
C TYR A 243 11.09 11.54 -17.53
N LEU A 244 10.17 10.61 -17.78
CA LEU A 244 9.90 10.12 -19.13
C LEU A 244 9.53 11.31 -20.04
N LYS A 245 10.03 11.27 -21.27
CA LYS A 245 9.89 12.38 -22.20
C LYS A 245 8.43 12.76 -22.43
N GLY A 246 8.09 14.01 -22.16
CA GLY A 246 6.74 14.55 -22.32
C GLY A 246 5.95 14.66 -21.01
N PHE A 247 6.50 14.15 -19.92
CA PHE A 247 5.94 14.28 -18.57
C PHE A 247 6.65 15.38 -17.76
N PRO A 248 6.01 15.92 -16.71
CA PRO A 248 4.64 15.63 -16.28
C PRO A 248 3.55 16.33 -17.14
N LEU A 249 2.38 15.71 -17.25
CA LEU A 249 1.23 16.21 -18.02
C LEU A 249 0.20 16.89 -17.11
N ASN A 250 -0.18 18.14 -17.41
CA ASN A 250 -1.24 18.83 -16.66
C ASN A 250 -2.63 18.28 -17.01
N ILE A 251 -3.43 17.94 -16.00
CA ILE A 251 -4.79 17.40 -16.16
C ILE A 251 -5.85 18.46 -15.85
N ALA A 252 -5.91 18.89 -14.58
CA ALA A 252 -6.96 19.75 -14.05
C ALA A 252 -6.44 20.55 -12.86
N LYS A 253 -7.09 21.65 -12.48
CA LYS A 253 -6.74 22.43 -11.27
C LYS A 253 -7.48 21.96 -10.01
N SER A 254 -7.74 20.66 -9.89
CA SER A 254 -8.52 20.08 -8.79
C SER A 254 -7.89 18.80 -8.32
N SER A 255 -7.82 18.55 -7.01
CA SER A 255 -7.30 17.30 -6.46
C SER A 255 -7.98 16.10 -7.11
N LEU A 256 -7.15 15.21 -7.66
CA LEU A 256 -7.55 13.90 -8.17
C LEU A 256 -6.76 12.89 -7.33
N GLY A 257 -7.45 12.07 -6.55
CA GLY A 257 -6.86 10.95 -5.78
C GLY A 257 -7.08 9.61 -6.47
N SER A 258 -7.10 9.59 -7.81
CA SER A 258 -7.39 8.38 -8.56
C SER A 258 -6.08 7.66 -8.91
N THR A 259 -5.93 6.42 -8.46
CA THR A 259 -4.84 5.56 -8.90
C THR A 259 -4.95 5.30 -10.40
N PRO A 260 -3.91 5.58 -11.20
CA PRO A 260 -3.86 5.19 -12.60
C PRO A 260 -3.91 3.67 -12.76
N SER A 261 -4.35 3.20 -13.92
CA SER A 261 -4.28 1.79 -14.30
C SER A 261 -3.55 1.68 -15.62
N LEU A 262 -2.55 0.81 -15.68
CA LEU A 262 -1.85 0.45 -16.91
C LEU A 262 -2.35 -0.90 -17.40
N TYR A 263 -2.37 -1.06 -18.72
CA TYR A 263 -2.74 -2.29 -19.40
C TYR A 263 -1.92 -2.39 -20.69
N ASP A 264 -1.34 -3.57 -20.91
CA ASP A 264 -0.71 -4.01 -22.18
C ASP A 264 -1.76 -4.65 -23.11
#